data_AF-A0A1I6ZBP5-F1
#
_entry.id   AF-A0A1I6ZBP5-F1
#
_cell.length_a   1.000
_cell.length_b   1.000
_cell.length_c   1.000
_cell.angle_alpha   90.00
_cell.angle_beta   90.00
_cell.angle_gamma   90.00
#
_symmetry.space_group_name_H-M   'P 1'
#
loop_
_entity.id
_entity.type
_entity.pdbx_description
1 polymer ?
#
loop_
_entity_poly.entity_id
_entity_poly.type
_entity_poly.pdbx_seq_one_letter_code
_entity_poly.pdbx_strand_id
1 'polypeptide(L)' 'MKLHPTNWRKSSRSGRVSNCVEVGRGADGAAVRDTKDRAAGYFTTTGPQWSAFIDAVKAEKFG' A
#
# COMPACT_ATOMS: atom_id res chain seq x y z
N MET A 1 7.46 15.31 -10.85
CA MET A 1 8.47 14.25 -10.62
C MET A 1 7.72 12.95 -10.38
N LYS A 2 7.99 11.88 -11.13
CA LYS A 2 7.28 10.60 -10.93
C LYS A 2 7.86 9.94 -9.67
N LEU A 3 7.02 9.67 -8.67
CA LEU A 3 7.44 8.89 -7.51
C LEU A 3 7.83 7.49 -8.00
N HIS A 4 9.06 7.07 -7.70
CA HIS A 4 9.56 5.72 -7.96
C HIS A 4 9.64 4.98 -6.63
N PRO A 5 8.61 4.21 -6.25
CA PRO A 5 8.58 3.53 -4.96
C PRO A 5 9.60 2.40 -4.94
N THR A 6 10.33 2.30 -3.84
CA THR A 6 11.35 1.27 -3.60
C THR A 6 11.02 0.47 -2.34
N ASN A 7 11.82 -0.54 -2.02
CA ASN A 7 11.70 -1.32 -0.78
C ASN A 7 10.31 -1.97 -0.58
N TRP A 8 9.76 -2.55 -1.66
CA TRP A 8 8.49 -3.26 -1.62
C TRP A 8 8.51 -4.40 -0.60
N ARG A 9 7.50 -4.43 0.27
CA ARG A 9 7.26 -5.51 1.22
C ARG A 9 5.88 -6.10 1.01
N LYS A 10 5.87 -7.41 0.75
CA LYS A 10 4.64 -8.20 0.70
C LYS A 10 4.08 -8.39 2.11
N SER A 11 2.78 -8.25 2.27
CA SER A 11 2.10 -8.52 3.53
C SER A 11 2.23 -9.99 3.92
N SER A 12 2.51 -10.26 5.21
CA SER A 12 2.45 -11.63 5.76
C SER A 12 1.02 -12.18 5.82
N ARG A 13 0.02 -11.32 5.67
CA ARG A 13 -1.41 -11.70 5.59
C ARG A 13 -1.82 -12.13 4.18
N SER A 14 -0.92 -12.04 3.20
CA SER A 14 -1.15 -12.54 1.85
C SER A 14 -1.06 -14.06 1.84
N GLY A 15 -2.20 -14.72 1.68
CA GLY A 15 -2.29 -16.16 1.51
C GLY A 15 -1.83 -16.61 0.12
N ARG A 16 -1.82 -17.92 -0.13
CA ARG A 16 -1.49 -18.48 -1.45
C ARG A 16 -2.39 -17.93 -2.56
N VAL A 17 -3.66 -17.64 -2.25
CA VAL A 17 -4.67 -17.24 -3.24
C VAL A 17 -5.48 -15.99 -2.85
N SER A 18 -5.23 -15.35 -1.71
CA SER A 18 -6.04 -14.22 -1.24
C SER A 18 -5.20 -13.12 -0.56
N ASN A 19 -5.79 -11.93 -0.42
CA ASN A 19 -5.24 -10.81 0.35
C ASN A 19 -3.83 -10.36 -0.09
N CYS A 20 -3.58 -10.39 -1.39
CA CYS A 20 -2.27 -10.15 -1.99
C CYS A 20 -1.94 -8.66 -2.10
N VAL A 21 -1.22 -8.12 -1.13
CA VAL A 21 -0.87 -6.70 -1.08
C VAL A 21 0.63 -6.53 -0.83
N GLU A 22 1.26 -5.64 -1.61
CA GLU A 22 2.61 -5.14 -1.35
C GLU A 22 2.56 -3.64 -1.05
N VAL A 23 3.38 -3.20 -0.08
CA VAL A 23 3.58 -1.78 0.24
C VAL A 23 5.02 -1.40 -0.05
N GLY A 24 5.21 -0.34 -0.84
CA GLY A 24 6.49 0.27 -1.14
C GLY A 24 6.64 1.62 -0.44
N ARG A 25 7.88 2.08 -0.27
CA ARG A 25 8.19 3.42 0.24
C ARG A 25 8.48 4.37 -0.92
N GLY A 26 7.79 5.50 -0.94
CA GLY A 26 8.15 6.67 -1.75
C GLY A 26 8.93 7.69 -0.92
N ALA A 27 9.33 8.81 -1.54
CA ALA A 27 10.06 9.89 -0.86
C ALA A 27 9.29 10.42 0.36
N ASP A 28 7.98 10.68 0.19
CA ASP A 28 7.14 11.28 1.24
C ASP A 28 5.90 10.45 1.54
N GLY A 29 5.90 9.13 1.32
CA GLY A 29 4.71 8.32 1.63
C GLY A 29 4.77 6.87 1.16
N ALA A 30 3.60 6.28 0.95
CA ALA A 30 3.47 4.86 0.62
C ALA A 30 3.02 4.65 -0.82
N ALA A 31 3.40 3.51 -1.39
CA ALA A 31 2.79 2.99 -2.60
C ALA A 31 2.17 1.63 -2.29
N VAL A 32 1.00 1.34 -2.85
CA VAL A 32 0.29 0.09 -2.61
C VAL A 32 -0.10 -0.52 -3.94
N ARG A 33 0.10 -1.84 -4.06
CA ARG A 33 -0.28 -2.61 -5.23
C ARG A 33 -0.75 -4.01 -4.90
N ASP A 34 -1.44 -4.61 -5.85
CA ASP A 34 -1.72 -6.03 -5.85
C ASP A 34 -0.43 -6.82 -6.09
N THR A 35 -0.12 -7.78 -5.22
CA THR A 35 1.03 -8.68 -5.43
C THR A 35 0.86 -9.54 -6.69
N LYS A 36 -0.38 -9.94 -7.01
CA LYS A 36 -0.71 -10.86 -8.10
C LYS A 36 -0.75 -10.17 -9.45
N ASP A 37 -1.13 -8.91 -9.48
CA ASP A 37 -1.17 -8.11 -10.69
C ASP A 37 -0.32 -6.85 -10.55
N ARG A 38 1.00 -7.05 -10.63
CA ARG A 38 1.96 -5.93 -10.61
C ARG A 38 1.89 -5.09 -11.89
N ALA A 39 1.34 -5.64 -12.98
CA ALA A 39 1.24 -4.97 -14.26
C ALA A 39 0.12 -3.92 -14.27
N ALA A 40 -0.93 -4.12 -13.48
CA ALA A 40 -1.98 -3.11 -13.22
C ALA A 40 -1.46 -1.82 -12.55
N GLY A 41 -0.22 -1.81 -12.05
CA GLY A 41 0.42 -0.64 -11.48
C GLY A 41 0.23 -0.51 -9.96
N TYR A 42 0.26 0.72 -9.47
CA TYR A 42 0.19 1.04 -8.05
C TYR A 42 -0.41 2.44 -7.85
N PHE A 43 -1.03 2.66 -6.69
CA PHE A 43 -1.36 4.01 -6.25
C PHE A 43 -0.35 4.49 -5.20
N THR A 44 -0.22 5.81 -5.07
CA THR A 44 0.68 6.44 -4.08
C THR A 44 -0.09 7.34 -3.14
N THR A 45 0.37 7.45 -1.91
CA THR A 45 -0.11 8.39 -0.91
C THR A 45 1.04 9.27 -0.42
N THR A 46 0.71 10.45 0.08
CA THR A 46 1.60 11.21 0.96
C THR A 46 1.62 10.61 2.36
N GLY A 47 2.59 11.00 3.19
CA GLY A 47 2.74 10.56 4.57
C GLY A 47 1.51 10.90 5.41
N PRO A 48 1.00 12.16 5.36
CA PRO A 48 -0.24 12.51 6.05
C PRO A 48 -1.45 11.67 5.61
N GLN A 49 -1.61 11.44 4.29
CA GLN A 49 -2.69 10.59 3.78
C GLN A 49 -2.56 9.14 4.27
N TRP A 50 -1.35 8.60 4.31
CA TRP A 50 -1.10 7.25 4.81
C TRP A 50 -1.44 7.12 6.30
N SER A 51 -0.98 8.06 7.13
CA SER A 51 -1.31 8.08 8.56
C SER A 51 -2.81 8.17 8.80
N ALA A 52 -3.49 9.10 8.12
CA ALA A 52 -4.94 9.27 8.23
C ALA A 52 -5.71 8.01 7.80
N PHE A 53 -5.27 7.34 6.75
CA PHE A 53 -5.85 6.06 6.31
C PHE A 53 -5.71 4.99 7.39
N ILE A 54 -4.52 4.82 7.97
CA ILE A 54 -4.28 3.83 9.02
C ILE A 54 -5.14 4.11 10.26
N ASP A 55 -5.26 5.38 10.67
CA ASP A 55 -6.08 5.76 11.82
C ASP A 55 -7.57 5.50 11.56
N ALA A 56 -8.04 5.76 10.34
CA ALA A 56 -9.42 5.46 9.95
C ALA A 56 -9.71 3.95 9.93
N VAL A 57 -8.78 3.12 9.44
CA VAL A 57 -8.90 1.65 9.49
C VAL A 57 -8.94 1.14 10.93
N LYS A 58 -8.04 1.63 11.80
CA LYS A 58 -8.01 1.25 13.23
C LYS A 58 -9.28 1.64 13.99
N ALA A 59 -9.93 2.73 13.55
CA ALA A 59 -11.19 3.20 14.10
C ALA A 59 -12.42 2.59 13.39
N GLU A 60 -12.24 1.55 12.56
CA GLU A 60 -13.30 0.83 11.84
C GLU A 60 -14.22 1.74 11.00
N LYS A 61 -13.69 2.87 10.49
CA LYS A 61 -14.49 3.89 9.79
C LYS A 61 -14.98 3.49 8.39
N PHE A 62 -14.56 2.35 7.87
CA PHE A 62 -14.90 1.85 6.53
C PHE A 62 -15.74 0.57 6.58
N GLY A 63 -16.30 0.24 7.75
CA GLY A 63 -17.21 -0.89 7.96
C GLY A 63 -18.64 -0.64 7.51
#